data_AF-A0AAN7JXQ8-F1
#
_entry.id   AF-A0AAN7JXQ8-F1
#
_cell.length_a   1.000
_cell.length_b   1.000
_cell.length_c   1.000
_cell.angle_alpha   90.00
_cell.angle_beta   90.00
_cell.angle_gamma   90.00
#
_symmetry.space_group_name_H-M   'P 1'
#
loop_
_entity.id
_entity.type
_entity.pdbx_description
1 polymer ?
#
loop_
_entity_poly.entity_id
_entity_poly.type
_entity_poly.pdbx_seq_one_letter_code
_entity_poly.pdbx_strand_id
1 'polypeptide(L)'
;MSALSRGLISRLRIHSASSKPIPSYTTLPSFSRYLIRRFSAEPAIEQSGLGTRVIEATPRVMTPNSKRTGIIAVKCGMTALWDKWGARIPISLLWVDDNIVSQVKTVEKEGFFALQVRECRAQAVPMKRKLREFPVTEDALIPVGTSIDVRHFVPGQYVDVTGITRGKGFQGVMKRWGFKGGSASHGNSLSHRTHGSIGSQGHGKVIKGKKMAGRMGGKQRTVKNVWVYKIDPARGLMWVRGQVPGAEGNFVFIKDAVYKKPDNSLLPFPTYFAAEDEEEADLKPIIADLGDVDPFMLAE
;
A
#
# COMPACT_ATOMS: atom_id res chain seq x y z
N MET A 1 8.31 -7.17 -37.94
CA MET A 1 7.15 -6.31 -37.61
C MET A 1 7.44 -5.61 -36.30
N SER A 2 8.12 -4.47 -36.38
CA SER A 2 8.72 -3.72 -35.28
C SER A 2 7.69 -2.92 -34.48
N ALA A 3 7.82 -2.98 -33.16
CA ALA A 3 7.07 -2.19 -32.20
C ALA A 3 7.56 -0.73 -32.16
N LEU A 4 6.64 0.22 -32.07
CA LEU A 4 6.95 1.59 -31.64
C LEU A 4 6.05 1.99 -30.47
N SER A 5 6.70 2.13 -29.33
CA SER A 5 6.22 2.74 -28.09
C SER A 5 5.89 4.21 -28.32
N ARG A 6 4.66 4.64 -28.02
CA ARG A 6 4.34 6.07 -27.92
C ARG A 6 4.59 6.53 -26.49
N GLY A 7 5.70 7.23 -26.33
CA GLY A 7 6.08 7.95 -25.12
C GLY A 7 5.14 9.14 -24.84
N LEU A 8 4.85 9.30 -23.57
CA LEU A 8 4.14 10.42 -22.95
C LEU A 8 5.18 11.47 -22.55
N ILE A 9 5.57 12.36 -23.46
CA ILE A 9 6.11 13.70 -23.16
C ILE A 9 5.77 14.56 -24.36
N SER A 10 4.87 15.53 -24.19
CA SER A 10 5.03 16.92 -24.66
C SER A 10 3.66 17.58 -24.69
N ARG A 11 3.41 18.51 -23.76
CA ARG A 11 2.61 19.72 -24.01
C ARG A 11 2.74 20.67 -22.82
N LEU A 12 3.90 21.31 -22.75
CA LEU A 12 4.04 22.64 -22.19
C LEU A 12 4.26 23.59 -23.38
N ARG A 13 3.33 24.51 -23.61
CA ARG A 13 3.64 25.79 -24.25
C ARG A 13 2.73 26.88 -23.73
N ILE A 14 3.40 27.95 -23.31
CA ILE A 14 2.95 29.14 -22.63
C ILE A 14 2.53 30.20 -23.66
N HIS A 15 1.38 30.83 -23.39
CA HIS A 15 0.93 32.22 -23.65
C HIS A 15 1.17 32.92 -25.01
N SER A 16 0.09 33.49 -25.56
CA SER A 16 0.13 34.87 -26.08
C SER A 16 -1.24 35.55 -25.96
N ALA A 17 -1.25 36.76 -25.41
CA ALA A 17 -2.40 37.62 -25.22
C ALA A 17 -2.95 38.17 -26.55
N SER A 18 -4.27 38.35 -26.63
CA SER A 18 -4.91 39.28 -27.58
C SER A 18 -6.24 39.75 -27.00
N SER A 19 -6.26 41.01 -26.56
CA SER A 19 -7.42 41.79 -26.16
C SER A 19 -8.26 42.21 -27.37
N LYS A 20 -9.60 42.14 -27.29
CA LYS A 20 -10.55 43.03 -28.00
C LYS A 20 -11.98 42.87 -27.44
N PRO A 21 -12.86 43.89 -27.63
CA PRO A 21 -13.74 44.40 -26.58
C PRO A 21 -15.19 43.91 -26.62
N ILE A 22 -15.87 44.19 -25.51
CA ILE A 22 -17.29 43.99 -25.21
C ILE A 22 -18.18 44.92 -26.05
N PRO A 23 -19.37 44.48 -26.47
CA PRO A 23 -20.51 45.38 -26.62
C PRO A 23 -21.65 45.02 -25.65
N SER A 24 -22.16 46.04 -24.99
CA SER A 24 -23.41 46.07 -24.22
C SER A 24 -24.64 46.09 -25.15
N TYR A 25 -25.77 45.54 -24.70
CA TYR A 25 -27.09 46.21 -24.55
C TYR A 25 -28.31 45.25 -24.56
N THR A 26 -29.20 45.50 -23.58
CA THR A 26 -30.67 45.35 -23.49
C THR A 26 -31.42 43.98 -23.45
N THR A 27 -31.99 43.71 -22.26
CA THR A 27 -33.40 43.33 -21.91
C THR A 27 -34.14 42.12 -22.55
N LEU A 28 -34.30 41.06 -21.73
CA LEU A 28 -35.47 40.19 -21.35
C LEU A 28 -36.61 39.84 -22.38
N PRO A 29 -37.32 38.67 -22.29
CA PRO A 29 -37.73 37.98 -21.05
C PRO A 29 -37.80 36.42 -21.01
N SER A 30 -37.96 35.93 -19.77
CA SER A 30 -38.68 34.74 -19.26
C SER A 30 -38.93 33.52 -20.15
N PHE A 31 -38.34 32.36 -19.79
CA PHE A 31 -39.03 31.13 -19.35
C PHE A 31 -38.02 29.96 -19.27
N SER A 32 -37.79 29.43 -18.07
CA SER A 32 -37.84 27.98 -17.80
C SER A 32 -37.30 27.70 -16.41
N ARG A 33 -38.20 27.26 -15.55
CA ARG A 33 -37.92 26.73 -14.22
C ARG A 33 -37.15 25.42 -14.36
N TYR A 34 -35.85 25.44 -14.13
CA TYR A 34 -35.14 24.25 -13.66
C TYR A 34 -34.79 24.44 -12.20
N LEU A 35 -35.41 23.57 -11.41
CA LEU A 35 -35.38 23.47 -9.97
C LEU A 35 -33.93 23.23 -9.49
N ILE A 36 -33.20 24.30 -9.21
CA ILE A 36 -31.95 24.22 -8.44
C ILE A 36 -32.35 23.86 -7.02
N ARG A 37 -32.29 22.57 -6.71
CA ARG A 37 -32.32 22.07 -5.34
C ARG A 37 -31.01 22.54 -4.70
N ARG A 38 -31.04 23.74 -4.10
CA ARG A 38 -30.03 24.19 -3.14
C ARG A 38 -30.06 23.18 -1.99
N PHE A 39 -29.15 22.22 -2.00
CA PHE A 39 -28.80 21.51 -0.78
C PHE A 39 -28.11 22.55 0.10
N SER A 40 -28.89 23.11 1.04
CA SER A 40 -28.34 23.83 2.17
C SER A 40 -27.44 22.85 2.91
N ALA A 41 -26.13 23.10 2.91
CA ALA A 41 -25.18 22.41 3.75
C ALA A 41 -25.24 23.05 5.14
N GLU A 42 -26.35 22.86 5.84
CA GLU A 42 -26.35 22.98 7.29
C GLU A 42 -25.81 21.66 7.85
N PRO A 43 -24.73 21.65 8.65
CA PRO A 43 -24.36 20.45 9.38
C PRO A 43 -25.46 20.19 10.40
N ALA A 44 -26.33 19.22 10.10
CA ALA A 44 -27.22 18.63 11.09
C ALA A 44 -26.36 17.92 12.14
N ILE A 45 -25.93 18.68 13.15
CA ILE A 45 -25.42 18.13 14.41
C ILE A 45 -26.66 17.69 15.19
N GLU A 46 -27.23 16.54 14.80
CA GLU A 46 -28.14 15.82 15.68
C GLU A 46 -27.29 15.15 16.76
N GLN A 47 -27.29 15.79 17.93
CA GLN A 47 -26.80 15.24 19.19
C GLN A 47 -27.66 14.02 19.57
N SER A 48 -27.32 12.85 19.05
CA SER A 48 -27.78 11.58 19.61
C SER A 48 -26.88 11.25 20.79
N GLY A 49 -27.48 11.26 22.00
CA GLY A 49 -26.85 11.12 23.31
C GLY A 49 -26.27 9.73 23.62
N LEU A 50 -25.35 9.25 22.80
CA LEU A 50 -24.37 8.24 23.15
C LEU A 50 -23.02 8.96 23.23
N GLY A 51 -22.43 9.04 24.42
CA GLY A 51 -21.21 9.79 24.68
C GLY A 51 -20.18 9.57 23.59
N THR A 52 -19.90 10.59 22.80
CA THR A 52 -18.96 10.49 21.69
C THR A 52 -17.58 10.31 22.32
N ARG A 53 -17.01 9.10 22.24
CA ARG A 53 -15.66 8.84 22.74
C ARG A 53 -14.72 9.81 22.03
N VAL A 54 -14.11 10.73 22.77
CA VAL A 54 -13.10 11.64 22.22
C VAL A 54 -11.86 10.80 21.94
N ILE A 55 -11.56 10.59 20.65
CA ILE A 55 -10.38 9.84 20.24
C ILE A 55 -9.23 10.84 20.18
N GLU A 56 -8.38 10.83 21.19
CA GLU A 56 -7.23 11.71 21.28
C GLU A 56 -5.98 11.04 20.71
N ALA A 57 -5.22 11.79 19.90
CA ALA A 57 -3.94 11.38 19.33
C ALA A 57 -2.80 11.59 20.35
N THR A 58 -2.84 10.88 21.48
CA THR A 58 -1.79 10.99 22.50
C THR A 58 -0.75 9.88 22.35
N PRO A 59 0.56 10.17 22.47
CA PRO A 59 1.59 9.14 22.46
C PRO A 59 1.44 8.23 23.69
N ARG A 60 1.51 6.92 23.47
CA ARG A 60 1.28 5.88 24.49
C ARG A 60 2.29 4.75 24.32
N VAL A 61 2.42 3.89 25.33
CA VAL A 61 3.27 2.69 25.26
C VAL A 61 2.47 1.52 24.69
N MET A 62 3.04 0.81 23.73
CA MET A 62 2.37 -0.31 23.07
C MET A 62 2.29 -1.54 23.99
N THR A 63 1.09 -2.10 24.16
CA THR A 63 0.90 -3.36 24.91
C THR A 63 1.14 -4.58 24.00
N PRO A 64 1.44 -5.79 24.54
CA PRO A 64 1.72 -6.98 23.72
C PRO A 64 0.58 -7.46 22.81
N ASN A 65 -0.65 -7.09 23.17
CA ASN A 65 -1.88 -7.40 22.43
C ASN A 65 -2.30 -6.26 21.50
N SER A 66 -1.67 -5.09 21.64
CA SER A 66 -1.95 -3.93 20.82
C SER A 66 -1.55 -4.17 19.37
N LYS A 67 -2.27 -3.51 18.47
CA LYS A 67 -2.01 -3.56 17.04
C LYS A 67 -2.20 -2.17 16.44
N ARG A 68 -1.08 -1.56 16.07
CA ARG A 68 -1.05 -0.28 15.36
C ARG A 68 -1.55 -0.39 13.92
N THR A 69 -1.76 0.78 13.35
CA THR A 69 -2.20 0.98 11.97
C THR A 69 -1.14 0.52 10.98
N GLY A 70 -1.55 0.38 9.72
CA GLY A 70 -0.61 0.23 8.62
C GLY A 70 -0.64 1.48 7.74
N ILE A 71 0.26 1.51 6.77
CA ILE A 71 0.36 2.60 5.79
C ILE A 71 0.18 2.09 4.37
N ILE A 72 -0.16 3.01 3.47
CA ILE A 72 -0.22 2.76 2.03
C ILE A 72 1.03 3.38 1.41
N ALA A 73 1.70 2.64 0.54
CA ALA A 73 2.86 3.12 -0.19
C ALA A 73 2.77 2.73 -1.67
N VAL A 74 3.61 3.34 -2.50
CA VAL A 74 3.80 3.02 -3.90
C VAL A 74 5.17 2.38 -4.06
N LYS A 75 5.24 1.24 -4.74
CA LYS A 75 6.53 0.62 -5.08
C LYS A 75 7.20 1.43 -6.18
N CYS A 76 8.33 2.09 -5.90
CA CYS A 76 9.06 2.87 -6.90
C CYS A 76 9.93 2.00 -7.80
N GLY A 77 10.63 1.04 -7.21
CA GLY A 77 11.65 0.26 -7.92
C GLY A 77 12.46 -0.64 -7.01
N MET A 78 13.50 -1.24 -7.56
CA MET A 78 14.49 -2.02 -6.83
C MET A 78 15.88 -1.52 -7.14
N THR A 79 16.74 -1.50 -6.12
CA THR A 79 18.16 -1.19 -6.24
C THR A 79 18.96 -2.17 -5.37
N ALA A 80 20.28 -2.06 -5.38
CA ALA A 80 21.14 -2.73 -4.42
C ALA A 80 21.93 -1.69 -3.62
N LEU A 81 22.02 -1.89 -2.32
CA LEU A 81 22.95 -1.15 -1.47
C LEU A 81 24.05 -2.08 -0.97
N TRP A 82 25.20 -1.49 -0.67
CA TRP A 82 26.29 -2.20 -0.02
C TRP A 82 26.23 -1.90 1.48
N ASP A 83 26.39 -2.96 2.24
CA ASP A 83 26.43 -2.91 3.69
C ASP A 83 27.81 -2.46 4.21
N LYS A 84 27.90 -2.14 5.50
CA LYS A 84 29.18 -1.81 6.16
C LYS A 84 30.22 -2.94 6.04
N TRP A 85 29.75 -4.19 5.97
CA TRP A 85 30.57 -5.40 5.80
C TRP A 85 30.89 -5.74 4.35
N GLY A 86 30.50 -4.90 3.39
CA GLY A 86 30.68 -5.19 1.97
C GLY A 86 29.71 -6.26 1.42
N ALA A 87 28.63 -6.60 2.13
CA ALA A 87 27.56 -7.43 1.58
C ALA A 87 26.69 -6.63 0.60
N ARG A 88 26.38 -7.19 -0.57
CA ARG A 88 25.40 -6.60 -1.51
C ARG A 88 23.98 -6.99 -1.12
N ILE A 89 23.17 -6.02 -0.72
CA ILE A 89 21.78 -6.24 -0.27
C ILE A 89 20.79 -5.78 -1.35
N PRO A 90 19.90 -6.66 -1.84
CA PRO A 90 18.82 -6.24 -2.74
C PRO A 90 17.74 -5.51 -1.94
N ILE A 91 17.31 -4.35 -2.42
CA ILE A 91 16.38 -3.47 -1.70
C ILE A 91 15.28 -2.97 -2.63
N SER A 92 14.05 -2.97 -2.14
CA SER A 92 12.89 -2.34 -2.78
C SER A 92 12.65 -0.96 -2.17
N LEU A 93 12.45 0.06 -3.01
CA LEU A 93 12.07 1.40 -2.59
C LEU A 93 10.56 1.54 -2.57
N LEU A 94 10.02 1.98 -1.44
CA LEU A 94 8.61 2.26 -1.23
C LEU A 94 8.47 3.76 -0.92
N TRP A 95 7.65 4.44 -1.71
CA TRP A 95 7.29 5.84 -1.48
C TRP A 95 5.95 5.93 -0.77
N VAL A 96 5.97 6.57 0.38
CA VAL A 96 4.81 6.87 1.20
C VAL A 96 4.38 8.27 0.82
N ASP A 97 3.27 8.35 0.10
CA ASP A 97 2.53 9.60 -0.16
C ASP A 97 1.73 9.95 1.10
N ASP A 98 1.20 11.18 1.22
CA ASP A 98 0.55 11.62 2.46
C ASP A 98 -0.64 10.72 2.80
N ASN A 99 -0.45 9.89 3.81
CA ASN A 99 -1.45 8.97 4.31
C ASN A 99 -2.23 9.69 5.40
N ILE A 100 -3.53 9.84 5.20
CA ILE A 100 -4.41 10.51 6.16
C ILE A 100 -5.50 9.53 6.60
N VAL A 101 -5.78 9.51 7.91
CA VAL A 101 -6.90 8.75 8.49
C VAL A 101 -8.21 9.40 8.05
N SER A 102 -9.06 8.65 7.35
CA SER A 102 -10.33 9.16 6.82
C SER A 102 -11.53 8.80 7.66
N GLN A 103 -11.57 7.60 8.21
CA GLN A 103 -12.68 7.14 9.02
C GLN A 103 -12.15 6.24 10.12
N VAL A 104 -12.67 6.46 11.32
CA VAL A 104 -12.49 5.57 12.46
C VAL A 104 -13.69 4.63 12.54
N LYS A 105 -13.43 3.34 12.48
CA LYS A 105 -14.43 2.28 12.60
C LYS A 105 -14.44 1.73 14.02
N THR A 106 -15.62 1.69 14.62
CA THR A 106 -15.83 1.29 16.02
C THR A 106 -16.77 0.10 16.12
N VAL A 107 -16.56 -0.75 17.13
CA VAL A 107 -17.38 -1.96 17.37
C VAL A 107 -18.87 -1.65 17.51
N GLU A 108 -19.23 -0.54 18.15
CA GLU A 108 -20.62 -0.14 18.38
C GLU A 108 -21.40 0.09 17.07
N LYS A 109 -20.73 0.53 16.00
CA LYS A 109 -21.36 0.86 14.72
C LYS A 109 -21.18 -0.23 13.67
N GLU A 110 -19.97 -0.78 13.56
CA GLU A 110 -19.59 -1.69 12.45
C GLU A 110 -19.17 -3.08 12.93
N GLY A 111 -19.10 -3.33 14.23
CA GLY A 111 -18.77 -4.63 14.82
C GLY A 111 -17.27 -4.94 14.93
N PHE A 112 -16.38 -4.05 14.51
CA PHE A 112 -14.93 -4.21 14.65
C PHE A 112 -14.19 -2.87 14.73
N PHE A 113 -12.95 -2.90 15.23
CA PHE A 113 -12.06 -1.74 15.23
C PHE A 113 -11.17 -1.74 13.98
N ALA A 114 -11.24 -0.65 13.20
CA ALA A 114 -10.35 -0.45 12.06
C ALA A 114 -10.15 1.04 11.80
N LEU A 115 -8.97 1.39 11.29
CA LEU A 115 -8.75 2.71 10.70
C LEU A 115 -8.74 2.58 9.18
N GLN A 116 -9.51 3.45 8.55
CA GLN A 116 -9.46 3.61 7.11
C GLN A 116 -8.43 4.69 6.77
N VAL A 117 -7.46 4.33 5.95
CA VAL A 117 -6.49 5.26 5.39
C VAL A 117 -6.96 5.59 3.97
N ARG A 118 -7.31 6.87 3.79
CA ARG A 118 -7.96 7.57 2.66
C ARG A 118 -9.52 7.51 2.54
N GLU A 119 -10.02 8.72 2.23
CA GLU A 119 -11.30 9.43 1.90
C GLU A 119 -12.68 8.75 1.69
N CYS A 120 -13.68 9.41 2.29
CA CYS A 120 -14.99 9.69 1.70
C CYS A 120 -15.26 11.22 1.71
N ARG A 121 -16.08 11.71 0.77
CA ARG A 121 -16.49 13.13 0.53
C ARG A 121 -17.08 13.90 1.73
N ALA A 122 -17.19 13.30 2.91
CA ALA A 122 -17.96 13.82 4.03
C ALA A 122 -17.13 14.61 5.05
N GLN A 123 -15.80 14.62 4.95
CA GLN A 123 -14.90 15.32 5.87
C GLN A 123 -13.87 16.11 5.07
N ALA A 124 -13.35 17.20 5.65
CA ALA A 124 -12.47 18.20 5.01
C ALA A 124 -11.06 17.69 4.65
N VAL A 125 -10.94 16.43 4.20
CA VAL A 125 -9.69 15.73 3.89
C VAL A 125 -9.50 15.67 2.36
N PRO A 126 -8.28 15.89 1.83
CA PRO A 126 -8.01 15.92 0.40
C PRO A 126 -8.20 14.56 -0.32
N MET A 127 -8.50 14.65 -1.62
CA MET A 127 -8.67 13.50 -2.51
C MET A 127 -7.33 12.92 -3.00
N LYS A 128 -6.93 11.76 -2.47
CA LYS A 128 -5.83 10.86 -2.86
C LYS A 128 -6.19 9.82 -3.94
N ARG A 129 -5.55 8.63 -4.01
CA ARG A 129 -5.84 7.61 -5.06
C ARG A 129 -6.37 6.23 -4.62
N LYS A 130 -6.00 5.71 -3.45
CA LYS A 130 -6.36 4.33 -3.02
C LYS A 130 -6.80 4.25 -1.56
N LEU A 131 -7.92 3.57 -1.30
CA LEU A 131 -8.46 3.35 0.05
C LEU A 131 -8.06 1.97 0.58
N ARG A 132 -7.70 1.91 1.87
CA ARG A 132 -7.52 0.63 2.57
C ARG A 132 -7.86 0.75 4.05
N GLU A 133 -8.50 -0.29 4.56
CA GLU A 133 -8.78 -0.44 5.99
C GLU A 133 -7.69 -1.30 6.65
N PHE A 134 -7.27 -0.87 7.83
CA PHE A 134 -6.35 -1.58 8.70
C PHE A 134 -7.07 -1.91 10.00
N PRO A 135 -7.26 -3.21 10.32
CA PRO A 135 -7.83 -3.59 11.60
C PRO A 135 -6.83 -3.30 12.71
N VAL A 136 -7.28 -2.56 13.71
CA VAL A 136 -6.47 -2.08 14.85
C VAL A 136 -7.12 -2.47 16.17
N THR A 137 -6.40 -2.29 17.26
CA THR A 137 -6.95 -2.36 18.62
C THR A 137 -7.51 -1.02 19.07
N GLU A 138 -8.30 -1.02 20.15
CA GLU A 138 -8.97 0.18 20.67
C GLU A 138 -7.99 1.27 21.16
N ASP A 139 -6.86 0.86 21.73
CA ASP A 139 -5.78 1.73 22.18
C ASP A 139 -5.00 2.39 21.02
N ALA A 140 -5.14 1.85 19.81
CA ALA A 140 -4.45 2.32 18.61
C ALA A 140 -5.33 3.17 17.68
N LEU A 141 -6.47 3.66 18.17
CA LEU A 141 -7.36 4.54 17.42
C LEU A 141 -6.75 5.95 17.31
N ILE A 142 -6.78 6.49 16.10
CA ILE A 142 -6.23 7.81 15.76
C ILE A 142 -7.39 8.66 15.21
N PRO A 143 -7.50 9.96 15.58
CA PRO A 143 -8.57 10.81 15.07
C PRO A 143 -8.47 10.98 13.54
N VAL A 144 -9.64 11.21 12.95
CA VAL A 144 -9.76 11.52 11.52
C VAL A 144 -9.00 12.80 11.20
N GLY A 145 -8.31 12.84 10.06
CA GLY A 145 -7.51 13.98 9.61
C GLY A 145 -6.04 13.91 9.97
N THR A 146 -5.64 12.98 10.86
CA THR A 146 -4.23 12.81 11.24
C THR A 146 -3.42 12.23 10.07
N SER A 147 -2.27 12.84 9.76
CA SER A 147 -1.28 12.32 8.82
C SER A 147 -0.43 11.22 9.44
N ILE A 148 -0.01 10.25 8.62
CA ILE A 148 0.86 9.14 9.03
C ILE A 148 2.10 9.13 8.14
N ASP A 149 3.24 9.44 8.73
CA ASP A 149 4.51 9.52 8.05
C ASP A 149 5.26 8.18 8.02
N VAL A 150 6.39 8.15 7.32
CA VAL A 150 7.26 6.97 7.25
C VAL A 150 7.86 6.63 8.61
N ARG A 151 8.06 7.64 9.47
CA ARG A 151 8.55 7.48 10.85
C ARG A 151 7.60 6.71 11.77
N HIS A 152 6.40 6.42 11.31
CA HIS A 152 5.56 5.37 11.91
C HIS A 152 6.34 4.05 12.07
N PHE A 153 7.29 3.80 11.18
CA PHE A 153 8.18 2.66 11.20
C PHE A 153 9.59 3.03 11.67
N VAL A 154 10.23 2.10 12.37
CA VAL A 154 11.60 2.25 12.86
C VAL A 154 12.54 1.37 12.03
N PRO A 155 13.69 1.86 11.56
CA PRO A 155 14.64 1.02 10.83
C PRO A 155 15.16 -0.09 11.76
N GLY A 156 15.34 -1.31 11.23
CA GLY A 156 15.63 -2.49 12.04
C GLY A 156 14.41 -3.39 12.28
N GLN A 157 13.20 -2.84 12.22
CA GLN A 157 11.98 -3.61 12.45
C GLN A 157 11.62 -4.51 11.25
N TYR A 158 10.75 -5.50 11.51
CA TYR A 158 10.13 -6.34 10.48
C TYR A 158 8.71 -5.91 10.15
N VAL A 159 8.37 -5.89 8.85
CA VAL A 159 7.05 -5.52 8.33
C VAL A 159 6.47 -6.59 7.41
N ASP A 160 5.16 -6.66 7.33
CA ASP A 160 4.44 -7.45 6.34
C ASP A 160 3.98 -6.54 5.21
N VAL A 161 4.36 -6.85 3.97
CA VAL A 161 4.00 -6.06 2.78
C VAL A 161 3.01 -6.82 1.92
N THR A 162 1.81 -6.27 1.78
CA THR A 162 0.73 -6.81 0.96
C THR A 162 0.56 -6.01 -0.33
N GLY A 163 0.47 -6.68 -1.46
CA GLY A 163 0.27 -6.02 -2.75
C GLY A 163 -0.39 -6.92 -3.77
N ILE A 164 -0.82 -6.32 -4.88
CA ILE A 164 -1.35 -7.06 -6.03
C ILE A 164 -0.18 -7.52 -6.88
N THR A 165 -0.02 -8.85 -7.00
CA THR A 165 1.05 -9.45 -7.81
C THR A 165 0.91 -9.13 -9.30
N ARG A 166 2.03 -9.06 -10.01
CA ARG A 166 2.05 -8.86 -11.47
C ARG A 166 1.24 -9.94 -12.18
N GLY A 167 0.28 -9.52 -13.01
CA GLY A 167 -0.50 -10.43 -13.85
C GLY A 167 0.35 -11.06 -14.94
N LYS A 168 0.16 -12.36 -15.18
CA LYS A 168 0.80 -13.10 -16.29
C LYS A 168 -0.22 -13.64 -17.29
N GLY A 169 -1.50 -13.25 -17.21
CA GLY A 169 -2.55 -13.78 -18.10
C GLY A 169 -2.87 -15.27 -17.86
N PHE A 170 -3.39 -15.95 -18.88
CA PHE A 170 -3.63 -17.40 -18.85
C PHE A 170 -2.31 -18.15 -19.01
N GLN A 171 -1.96 -19.00 -18.04
CA GLN A 171 -0.71 -19.74 -18.03
C GLN A 171 -0.97 -21.25 -17.97
N GLY A 172 -0.15 -22.00 -18.71
CA GLY A 172 -0.15 -23.46 -18.69
C GLY A 172 0.32 -24.04 -17.35
N VAL A 173 0.12 -25.34 -17.15
CA VAL A 173 0.40 -26.03 -15.88
C VAL A 173 1.87 -25.98 -15.46
N MET A 174 2.80 -26.07 -16.41
CA MET A 174 4.24 -26.02 -16.12
C MET A 174 4.62 -24.69 -15.47
N LYS A 175 4.18 -23.55 -16.04
CA LYS A 175 4.51 -22.22 -15.52
C LYS A 175 3.69 -21.83 -14.30
N ARG A 176 2.43 -22.25 -14.21
CA ARG A 176 1.54 -21.90 -13.10
C ARG A 176 1.84 -22.71 -11.83
N TRP A 177 2.21 -23.98 -11.96
CA TRP A 177 2.35 -24.92 -10.85
C TRP A 177 3.72 -25.62 -10.77
N GLY A 178 4.62 -25.40 -11.71
CA GLY A 178 5.94 -26.04 -11.73
C GLY A 178 5.90 -27.52 -12.13
N PHE A 179 4.88 -27.95 -12.88
CA PHE A 179 4.80 -29.34 -13.35
C PHE A 179 5.95 -29.67 -14.32
N LYS A 180 6.50 -30.88 -14.20
CA LYS A 180 7.44 -31.44 -15.19
C LYS A 180 6.71 -31.69 -16.51
N GLY A 181 7.44 -31.62 -17.62
CA GLY A 181 6.94 -31.97 -18.96
C GLY A 181 7.13 -33.46 -19.25
N GLY A 182 6.56 -33.92 -20.37
CA GLY A 182 6.88 -35.23 -20.93
C GLY A 182 8.29 -35.25 -21.56
N SER A 183 8.79 -36.44 -21.90
CA SER A 183 10.05 -36.60 -22.63
C SER A 183 10.01 -35.81 -23.95
N ALA A 184 11.16 -35.27 -24.37
CA ALA A 184 11.26 -34.49 -25.61
C ALA A 184 11.53 -35.38 -26.83
N SER A 185 12.46 -36.33 -26.73
CA SER A 185 13.01 -37.03 -27.92
C SER A 185 12.61 -38.51 -28.05
N HIS A 186 12.17 -39.16 -26.96
CA HIS A 186 11.84 -40.59 -26.98
C HIS A 186 10.38 -40.85 -27.40
N GLY A 187 10.03 -40.51 -28.64
CA GLY A 187 8.76 -40.88 -29.26
C GLY A 187 7.52 -40.15 -28.73
N ASN A 188 7.68 -39.05 -27.99
CA ASN A 188 6.56 -38.21 -27.57
C ASN A 188 6.16 -37.28 -28.72
N SER A 189 4.91 -37.35 -29.18
CA SER A 189 4.43 -36.59 -30.34
C SER A 189 3.87 -35.21 -29.99
N LEU A 190 2.96 -35.11 -29.02
CA LEU A 190 2.20 -33.88 -28.73
C LEU A 190 2.14 -33.53 -27.23
N SER A 191 2.66 -34.40 -26.36
CA SER A 191 2.38 -34.32 -24.92
C SER A 191 3.46 -33.64 -24.08
N HIS A 192 4.46 -32.99 -24.69
CA HIS A 192 5.61 -32.42 -23.97
C HIS A 192 5.22 -31.44 -22.85
N ARG A 193 4.12 -30.70 -23.00
CA ARG A 193 3.66 -29.68 -22.02
C ARG A 193 2.26 -29.94 -21.48
N THR A 194 1.74 -31.14 -21.66
CA THR A 194 0.41 -31.51 -21.15
C THR A 194 0.46 -31.65 -19.63
N HIS A 195 -0.72 -31.82 -19.05
CA HIS A 195 -0.94 -31.80 -17.61
C HIS A 195 -0.96 -33.19 -16.97
N GLY A 196 -0.76 -34.24 -17.78
CA GLY A 196 -0.83 -35.63 -17.34
C GLY A 196 -2.23 -36.05 -16.87
N SER A 197 -2.30 -37.15 -16.12
CA SER A 197 -3.57 -37.65 -15.58
C SER A 197 -4.15 -36.73 -14.49
N ILE A 198 -5.44 -36.44 -14.58
CA ILE A 198 -6.19 -35.56 -13.65
C ILE A 198 -7.12 -36.29 -12.71
N GLY A 199 -7.40 -37.56 -12.95
CA GLY A 199 -8.44 -38.33 -12.27
C GLY A 199 -8.00 -39.74 -11.91
N SER A 200 -8.84 -40.38 -11.09
CA SER A 200 -8.77 -41.79 -10.73
C SER A 200 -10.18 -42.37 -10.79
N GLN A 201 -10.31 -43.63 -11.21
CA GLN A 201 -11.58 -44.31 -11.47
C GLN A 201 -12.55 -44.23 -10.28
N GLY A 202 -12.07 -44.44 -9.05
CA GLY A 202 -12.92 -44.49 -7.86
C GLY A 202 -13.68 -43.21 -7.52
N HIS A 203 -13.29 -42.06 -8.08
CA HIS A 203 -13.97 -40.79 -7.82
C HIS A 203 -14.99 -40.39 -8.90
N GLY A 204 -14.88 -40.93 -10.12
CA GLY A 204 -15.76 -40.61 -11.25
C GLY A 204 -15.78 -39.14 -11.70
N LYS A 205 -14.96 -38.27 -11.09
CA LYS A 205 -14.86 -36.83 -11.41
C LYS A 205 -13.50 -36.27 -11.01
N VAL A 206 -13.18 -35.09 -11.55
CA VAL A 206 -12.00 -34.33 -11.10
C VAL A 206 -12.30 -33.68 -9.75
N ILE A 207 -11.44 -33.94 -8.76
CA ILE A 207 -11.58 -33.39 -7.40
C ILE A 207 -11.41 -31.86 -7.42
N LYS A 208 -12.25 -31.13 -6.67
CA LYS A 208 -12.15 -29.68 -6.51
C LYS A 208 -10.76 -29.30 -5.95
N GLY A 209 -10.19 -28.22 -6.46
CA GLY A 209 -8.84 -27.78 -6.06
C GLY A 209 -7.69 -28.46 -6.81
N LYS A 210 -7.96 -29.39 -7.75
CA LYS A 210 -6.93 -29.95 -8.63
C LYS A 210 -6.22 -28.83 -9.40
N LYS A 211 -4.88 -28.89 -9.43
CA LYS A 211 -4.03 -27.92 -10.11
C LYS A 211 -4.19 -28.03 -11.63
N MET A 212 -4.64 -26.94 -12.28
CA MET A 212 -4.86 -26.86 -13.73
C MET A 212 -4.35 -25.53 -14.32
N ALA A 213 -4.28 -25.44 -15.65
CA ALA A 213 -3.95 -24.20 -16.35
C ALA A 213 -4.97 -23.10 -16.03
N GLY A 214 -4.59 -21.83 -16.21
CA GLY A 214 -5.49 -20.70 -15.95
C GLY A 214 -4.77 -19.42 -15.59
N ARG A 215 -5.55 -18.42 -15.15
CA ARG A 215 -5.02 -17.09 -14.83
C ARG A 215 -4.00 -17.14 -13.70
N MET A 216 -2.80 -16.62 -13.97
CA MET A 216 -1.70 -16.49 -13.02
C MET A 216 -1.40 -15.02 -12.73
N GLY A 217 -1.12 -14.71 -11.45
CA GLY A 217 -0.88 -13.33 -11.00
C GLY A 217 -2.17 -12.51 -10.87
N GLY A 218 -2.03 -11.20 -10.61
CA GLY A 218 -3.17 -10.31 -10.35
C GLY A 218 -3.92 -10.63 -9.07
N LYS A 219 -3.31 -11.41 -8.17
CA LYS A 219 -3.87 -11.77 -6.86
C LYS A 219 -3.17 -10.99 -5.77
N GLN A 220 -3.91 -10.66 -4.70
CA GLN A 220 -3.34 -10.09 -3.49
C GLN A 220 -2.47 -11.14 -2.79
N ARG A 221 -1.22 -10.78 -2.50
CA ARG A 221 -0.28 -11.61 -1.75
C ARG A 221 0.45 -10.75 -0.73
N THR A 222 0.86 -11.39 0.36
CA THR A 222 1.64 -10.77 1.43
C THR A 222 2.99 -11.45 1.50
N VAL A 223 4.05 -10.66 1.42
CA VAL A 223 5.39 -11.09 1.79
C VAL A 223 5.57 -10.71 3.25
N LYS A 224 5.87 -11.72 4.08
CA LYS A 224 5.94 -11.56 5.53
C LYS A 224 7.37 -11.31 5.98
N ASN A 225 7.53 -10.71 7.16
CA ASN A 225 8.82 -10.55 7.85
C ASN A 225 9.89 -9.88 6.97
N VAL A 226 9.53 -8.78 6.32
CA VAL A 226 10.45 -8.02 5.48
C VAL A 226 11.15 -6.98 6.34
N TRP A 227 12.48 -6.91 6.28
CA TRP A 227 13.27 -6.01 7.13
C TRP A 227 13.31 -4.60 6.53
N VAL A 228 12.98 -3.59 7.33
CA VAL A 228 13.19 -2.16 7.01
C VAL A 228 14.66 -1.74 7.21
N TYR A 229 15.36 -1.41 6.11
CA TYR A 229 16.79 -1.10 6.13
C TYR A 229 17.09 0.38 6.39
N LYS A 230 16.35 1.28 5.75
CA LYS A 230 16.57 2.72 5.81
C LYS A 230 15.24 3.44 5.64
N ILE A 231 15.09 4.59 6.28
CA ILE A 231 13.95 5.49 6.17
C ILE A 231 14.46 6.90 5.88
N ASP A 232 13.80 7.60 4.96
CA ASP A 232 14.06 9.00 4.64
C ASP A 232 12.74 9.77 4.81
N PRO A 233 12.55 10.43 5.97
CA PRO A 233 11.31 11.13 6.28
C PRO A 233 11.07 12.35 5.37
N ALA A 234 12.11 13.12 5.03
CA ALA A 234 12.01 14.32 4.20
C ALA A 234 11.42 14.04 2.81
N ARG A 235 11.67 12.84 2.27
CA ARG A 235 11.15 12.41 0.95
C ARG A 235 9.99 11.44 1.03
N GLY A 236 9.59 11.02 2.23
CA GLY A 236 8.61 9.96 2.41
C GLY A 236 9.06 8.60 1.84
N LEU A 237 10.35 8.26 1.89
CA LEU A 237 10.87 7.02 1.31
C LEU A 237 11.26 5.98 2.37
N MET A 238 10.99 4.72 2.06
CA MET A 238 11.39 3.56 2.86
C MET A 238 12.09 2.52 1.99
N TRP A 239 13.21 2.02 2.48
CA TRP A 239 14.00 0.95 1.85
C TRP A 239 13.76 -0.35 2.60
N VAL A 240 13.26 -1.34 1.89
CA VAL A 240 12.91 -2.64 2.46
C VAL A 240 13.77 -3.72 1.80
N ARG A 241 14.39 -4.59 2.60
CA ARG A 241 15.25 -5.67 2.13
C ARG A 241 14.45 -6.71 1.35
N GLY A 242 14.87 -6.98 0.12
CA GLY A 242 14.32 -8.04 -0.72
C GLY A 242 13.18 -7.59 -1.62
N GLN A 243 12.24 -8.51 -1.87
CA GLN A 243 11.21 -8.37 -2.90
C GLN A 243 9.86 -7.93 -2.33
N VAL A 244 9.22 -6.98 -3.02
CA VAL A 244 7.86 -6.52 -2.74
C VAL A 244 6.91 -6.93 -3.87
N PRO A 245 5.71 -7.46 -3.57
CA PRO A 245 4.77 -7.92 -4.57
C PRO A 245 4.20 -6.74 -5.39
N GLY A 246 4.24 -6.87 -6.71
CA GLY A 246 3.67 -5.88 -7.63
C GLY A 246 4.68 -5.35 -8.64
N ALA A 247 4.15 -4.67 -9.66
CA ALA A 247 4.96 -3.86 -10.57
C ALA A 247 5.35 -2.54 -9.90
N GLU A 248 6.30 -1.84 -10.50
CA GLU A 248 6.63 -0.45 -10.14
C GLU A 248 5.40 0.45 -10.42
N GLY A 249 5.19 1.45 -9.56
CA GLY A 249 4.02 2.31 -9.57
C GLY A 249 2.75 1.72 -8.93
N ASN A 250 2.75 0.45 -8.53
CA ASN A 250 1.61 -0.15 -7.85
C ASN A 250 1.58 0.20 -6.36
N PHE A 251 0.37 0.33 -5.83
CA PHE A 251 0.12 0.44 -4.40
C PHE A 251 0.44 -0.86 -3.66
N VAL A 252 1.08 -0.70 -2.51
CA VAL A 252 1.36 -1.73 -1.53
C VAL A 252 0.86 -1.25 -0.17
N PHE A 253 0.48 -2.20 0.67
CA PHE A 253 -0.02 -1.97 2.01
C PHE A 253 0.99 -2.57 2.97
N ILE A 254 1.50 -1.75 3.87
CA ILE A 254 2.53 -2.15 4.83
C ILE A 254 1.88 -2.13 6.20
N LYS A 255 2.14 -3.16 6.99
CA LYS A 255 1.75 -3.27 8.39
C LYS A 255 2.88 -3.96 9.14
N ASP A 256 2.79 -3.99 10.46
CA ASP A 256 3.75 -4.76 11.25
C ASP A 256 3.74 -6.24 10.94
N ALA A 257 4.90 -6.85 11.11
CA ALA A 257 5.05 -8.29 11.01
C ALA A 257 4.26 -9.00 12.11
N VAL A 258 3.45 -9.98 11.71
CA VAL A 258 2.64 -10.75 12.65
C VAL A 258 3.48 -11.79 13.42
N TYR A 259 4.52 -12.34 12.79
CA TYR A 259 5.32 -13.43 13.37
C TYR A 259 6.57 -12.93 14.08
N LYS A 260 7.38 -12.11 13.40
CA LYS A 260 8.53 -11.43 14.01
C LYS A 260 8.04 -10.12 14.61
N LYS A 261 7.44 -10.19 15.80
CA LYS A 261 6.94 -9.00 16.48
C LYS A 261 8.10 -8.02 16.71
N PRO A 262 7.90 -6.72 16.44
CA PRO A 262 8.86 -5.69 16.79
C PRO A 262 8.98 -5.55 18.31
N ASP A 263 10.11 -5.03 18.79
CA ASP A 263 10.25 -4.69 20.21
C ASP A 263 9.33 -3.52 20.55
N ASN A 264 8.38 -3.75 21.46
CA ASN A 264 7.30 -2.80 21.74
C ASN A 264 7.79 -1.45 22.27
N SER A 265 8.95 -1.41 22.93
CA SER A 265 9.54 -0.19 23.51
C SER A 265 10.13 0.75 22.48
N LEU A 266 10.57 0.23 21.33
CA LEU A 266 11.24 1.03 20.30
C LEU A 266 10.24 1.71 19.36
N LEU A 267 9.00 1.24 19.31
CA LEU A 267 8.03 1.70 18.32
C LEU A 267 7.24 2.91 18.81
N PRO A 268 7.05 3.93 17.94
CA PRO A 268 6.11 4.99 18.22
C PRO A 268 4.67 4.46 18.15
N PHE A 269 3.89 4.72 19.19
CA PHE A 269 2.52 4.26 19.33
C PHE A 269 1.62 5.41 19.82
N PRO A 270 0.40 5.59 19.26
CA PRO A 270 -0.24 4.84 18.16
C PRO A 270 0.37 5.10 16.77
N THR A 271 1.02 6.26 16.59
CA THR A 271 1.85 6.61 15.44
C THR A 271 2.96 7.56 15.88
N TYR A 272 3.89 7.91 14.98
CA TYR A 272 4.83 9.00 15.20
C TYR A 272 4.12 10.35 15.07
N PHE A 273 4.35 11.24 16.04
CA PHE A 273 3.92 12.63 15.99
C PHE A 273 5.17 13.49 15.83
N ALA A 274 5.20 14.34 14.79
CA ALA A 274 6.30 15.27 14.59
C ALA A 274 6.31 16.32 15.72
N ALA A 275 7.49 16.67 16.22
CA ALA A 275 7.64 17.80 17.13
C ALA A 275 7.51 19.10 16.33
N GLU A 276 6.95 20.14 16.94
CA GLU A 276 6.69 21.44 16.28
C GLU A 276 7.98 22.12 15.79
N ASP A 277 9.13 21.80 16.39
CA ASP A 277 10.44 22.36 16.07
C ASP A 277 11.19 21.64 14.92
N GLU A 278 10.67 20.51 14.43
CA GLU A 278 11.33 19.71 13.38
C GLU A 278 10.85 20.12 11.97
N GLU A 279 11.65 20.89 11.24
CA GLU A 279 11.39 21.15 9.82
C GLU A 279 11.64 19.89 8.95
N GLU A 280 10.68 19.54 8.09
CA GLU A 280 10.76 18.34 7.24
C GLU A 280 11.98 18.32 6.32
N ALA A 281 12.47 19.49 5.90
CA ALA A 281 13.59 19.63 4.96
C ALA A 281 14.94 19.25 5.57
N ASP A 282 15.08 19.37 6.89
CA ASP A 282 16.35 19.12 7.61
C ASP A 282 16.49 17.68 8.09
N LEU A 283 15.44 16.88 7.93
CA LEU A 283 15.43 15.52 8.43
C LEU A 283 16.37 14.61 7.64
N LYS A 284 17.40 14.12 8.34
CA LYS A 284 18.36 13.17 7.77
C LYS A 284 17.76 11.77 7.66
N PRO A 285 18.21 10.98 6.67
CA PRO A 285 17.78 9.60 6.57
C PRO A 285 18.36 8.76 7.71
N ILE A 286 17.52 7.88 8.26
CA ILE A 286 17.84 7.00 9.38
C ILE A 286 18.11 5.60 8.83
N ILE A 287 19.24 5.01 9.18
CA ILE A 287 19.67 3.67 8.73
C ILE A 287 19.55 2.70 9.91
N ALA A 288 19.22 1.44 9.63
CA ALA A 288 19.14 0.41 10.65
C ALA A 288 20.54 0.03 11.16
N ASP A 289 20.66 -0.19 12.46
CA ASP A 289 21.88 -0.73 13.05
C ASP A 289 22.03 -2.21 12.66
N LEU A 290 23.15 -2.53 12.01
CA LEU A 290 23.44 -3.89 11.53
C LEU A 290 24.23 -4.74 12.54
N GLY A 291 24.49 -4.19 13.74
CA GLY A 291 25.30 -4.81 14.80
C GLY A 291 26.80 -4.82 14.49
N ASP A 292 27.65 -4.99 15.49
CA ASP A 292 29.11 -4.82 15.36
C ASP A 292 29.85 -6.06 14.90
N VAL A 293 29.16 -7.19 14.78
CA VAL A 293 29.77 -8.46 14.36
C VAL A 293 29.56 -8.65 12.86
N ASP A 294 30.65 -8.93 12.15
CA ASP A 294 30.59 -9.26 10.72
C ASP A 294 29.95 -10.64 10.53
N PRO A 295 28.82 -10.75 9.82
CA PRO A 295 28.20 -12.04 9.52
C PRO A 295 29.10 -12.98 8.72
N PHE A 296 30.11 -12.47 8.00
CA PHE A 296 31.07 -13.31 7.26
C PHE A 296 32.19 -13.86 8.14
N MET A 297 32.47 -13.23 9.29
CA MET A 297 33.48 -13.69 10.24
C MET A 297 32.93 -14.75 11.22
N LEU A 298 31.61 -14.89 11.32
CA LEU A 298 30.93 -15.90 12.15
C LEU A 298 30.85 -17.29 11.50
N ALA A 299 31.39 -17.44 10.29
CA ALA A 299 31.46 -18.73 9.61
C ALA A 299 32.71 -19.51 10.06
N GLU A 300 32.66 -20.04 11.29
CA GLU A 300 33.47 -21.16 11.77
C GLU A 300 32.57 -22.35 12.12
#